data_AF-A0A554VJ50-F1
#
_entry.id   AF-A0A554VJ50-F1
#
_cell.length_a   1.000
_cell.length_b   1.000
_cell.length_c   1.000
_cell.angle_alpha   90.00
_cell.angle_beta   90.00
_cell.angle_gamma   90.00
#
_symmetry.space_group_name_H-M   'P 1'
#
loop_
_entity.id
_entity.type
_entity.pdbx_description
1 polymer ?
#
loop_
_entity_poly.entity_id
_entity_poly.type
_entity_poly.pdbx_seq_one_letter_code
_entity_poly.pdbx_strand_id
1 'polypeptide(L)'
;MKKFKIKLVYSFFLFCLVSCKSQIILEEQPNELQSKILYRGEHKDSCQFFIMFPKSIKIINETSEELKLTNVYLNTFKTGMNLKDYKLLEFQSGKLVSSKKRNIPIGEELKIDFYYGYFIKEHKKSFEKLFNLSEDFLTYKNSKLYDLSFNEGDEKYLKEKINDSIIGKIFLQFTDKKEFIYKELKPTPFD
;
A
#
# COMPACT_ATOMS: atom_id res chain seq x y z
N MET A 1 -33.59 43.58 -45.21
CA MET A 1 -33.66 42.50 -44.18
C MET A 1 -32.73 41.37 -44.60
N LYS A 2 -31.63 41.17 -43.86
CA LYS A 2 -30.54 40.24 -44.21
C LYS A 2 -30.95 38.80 -43.87
N LYS A 3 -30.95 37.91 -44.86
CA LYS A 3 -31.21 36.48 -44.68
C LYS A 3 -29.92 35.74 -44.29
N PHE A 4 -29.95 35.18 -43.07
CA PHE A 4 -29.29 33.99 -42.55
C PHE A 4 -28.05 33.43 -43.29
N LYS A 5 -26.89 33.55 -42.65
CA LYS A 5 -25.78 32.59 -42.77
C LYS A 5 -25.73 31.72 -41.52
N ILE A 6 -26.51 30.64 -41.47
CA ILE A 6 -26.20 29.48 -40.61
C ILE A 6 -25.38 28.54 -41.48
N LYS A 7 -24.07 28.45 -41.22
CA LYS A 7 -23.23 27.30 -41.60
C LYS A 7 -21.88 27.43 -40.88
N LEU A 8 -21.90 27.41 -39.55
CA LEU A 8 -20.66 27.27 -38.78
C LEU A 8 -20.92 26.76 -37.34
N VAL A 9 -21.68 25.67 -37.21
CA VAL A 9 -21.79 24.94 -35.91
C VAL A 9 -21.46 23.44 -36.06
N TYR A 10 -21.14 22.97 -37.28
CA TYR A 10 -20.75 21.57 -37.50
C TYR A 10 -19.27 21.24 -37.28
N SER A 11 -18.45 22.18 -36.79
CA SER A 11 -17.01 21.95 -36.59
C SER A 11 -16.57 21.85 -35.12
N PHE A 12 -17.50 21.97 -34.16
CA PHE A 12 -17.17 21.88 -32.73
C PHE A 12 -17.82 20.69 -32.01
N PHE A 13 -18.42 19.76 -32.78
CA PHE A 13 -19.05 18.54 -32.26
C PHE A 13 -18.29 17.25 -32.58
N LEU A 14 -17.16 17.34 -33.27
CA LEU A 14 -16.24 16.22 -33.48
C LEU A 14 -14.86 16.65 -32.95
N PHE A 15 -14.34 15.90 -31.97
CA PHE A 15 -13.05 16.04 -31.25
C PHE A 15 -13.09 16.45 -29.76
N CYS A 16 -14.25 16.36 -29.10
CA CYS A 16 -14.26 15.84 -27.72
C CYS A 16 -14.25 14.30 -27.75
N LEU A 17 -13.34 13.71 -28.54
CA LEU A 17 -12.78 12.41 -28.20
C LEU A 17 -11.84 12.71 -27.03
N VAL A 18 -12.42 12.91 -25.85
CA VAL A 18 -11.68 12.69 -24.61
C VAL A 18 -11.14 11.28 -24.79
N SER A 19 -9.84 11.19 -25.05
CA SER A 19 -9.11 9.93 -25.01
C SER A 19 -9.59 9.24 -23.75
N CYS A 20 -10.40 8.21 -23.92
CA CYS A 20 -10.90 7.37 -22.84
C CYS A 20 -9.66 6.62 -22.36
N LYS A 21 -8.80 7.33 -21.62
CA LYS A 21 -7.72 6.72 -20.88
C LYS A 21 -8.43 5.73 -19.97
N SER A 22 -8.12 4.46 -20.14
CA SER A 22 -8.40 3.40 -19.19
C SER A 22 -8.15 3.93 -17.77
N GLN A 23 -9.22 4.31 -17.06
CA GLN A 23 -9.08 4.87 -15.72
C GLN A 23 -9.19 3.72 -14.73
N ILE A 24 -8.03 3.29 -14.24
CA ILE A 24 -7.95 2.59 -12.97
C ILE A 24 -7.99 3.66 -11.88
N ILE A 25 -9.01 3.61 -11.03
CA ILE A 25 -9.14 4.48 -9.86
C ILE A 25 -8.68 3.72 -8.63
N LEU A 26 -7.87 4.39 -7.80
CA LEU A 26 -7.48 3.93 -6.48
C LEU A 26 -8.09 4.88 -5.45
N GLU A 27 -8.92 4.34 -4.57
CA GLU A 27 -9.49 5.08 -3.45
C GLU A 27 -8.92 4.54 -2.15
N GLU A 28 -8.29 5.40 -1.36
CA GLU A 28 -7.91 5.04 0.01
C GLU A 28 -9.17 4.94 0.86
N GLN A 29 -9.25 3.88 1.67
CA GLN A 29 -10.36 3.64 2.58
C GLN A 29 -9.90 3.89 4.02
N PRO A 30 -10.78 4.40 4.90
CA PRO A 30 -10.52 4.42 6.33
C PRO A 30 -10.12 3.04 6.82
N ASN A 31 -9.08 2.98 7.65
CA ASN A 31 -8.59 1.73 8.19
C ASN A 31 -8.87 1.63 9.69
N GLU A 32 -9.61 0.60 10.09
CA GLU A 32 -9.88 0.30 11.50
C GLU A 32 -8.86 -0.66 12.10
N LEU A 33 -7.95 -1.19 11.27
CA LEU A 33 -6.92 -2.11 11.71
C LEU A 33 -5.84 -1.36 12.50
N GLN A 34 -5.34 -2.00 13.55
CA GLN A 34 -4.21 -1.51 14.31
C GLN A 34 -2.89 -1.87 13.64
N SER A 35 -1.89 -1.01 13.80
CA SER A 35 -0.50 -1.34 13.44
C SER A 35 -0.03 -2.60 14.15
N LYS A 36 0.97 -3.27 13.57
CA LYS A 36 1.49 -4.54 14.07
C LYS A 36 3.01 -4.58 14.11
N ILE A 37 3.56 -5.46 14.95
CA ILE A 37 4.98 -5.80 14.99
C ILE A 37 5.16 -7.21 14.46
N LEU A 38 5.87 -7.35 13.35
CA LEU A 38 6.32 -8.66 12.86
C LEU A 38 7.73 -8.95 13.38
N TYR A 39 7.81 -9.72 14.46
CA TYR A 39 9.06 -10.07 15.13
C TYR A 39 9.84 -11.14 14.36
N ARG A 40 11.07 -10.83 13.96
CA ARG A 40 11.94 -11.76 13.21
C ARG A 40 12.83 -12.60 14.12
N GLY A 41 13.27 -12.05 15.24
CA GLY A 41 14.15 -12.74 16.18
C GLY A 41 15.19 -11.83 16.83
N GLU A 42 16.06 -12.45 17.63
CA GLU A 42 17.17 -11.81 18.34
C GLU A 42 18.51 -12.14 17.66
N HIS A 43 19.43 -11.19 17.72
CA HIS A 43 20.83 -11.40 17.35
C HIS A 43 21.73 -10.61 18.29
N LYS A 44 22.47 -11.33 19.16
CA LYS A 44 23.21 -10.72 20.28
C LYS A 44 22.28 -9.84 21.11
N ASP A 45 22.67 -8.60 21.40
CA ASP A 45 21.87 -7.66 22.18
C ASP A 45 20.85 -6.86 21.34
N SER A 46 20.48 -7.34 20.16
CA SER A 46 19.56 -6.65 19.27
C SER A 46 18.36 -7.50 18.87
N CYS A 47 17.19 -6.87 18.81
CA CYS A 47 15.96 -7.41 18.26
C CYS A 47 15.77 -6.91 16.83
N GLN A 48 15.27 -7.78 15.96
CA GLN A 48 14.94 -7.48 14.58
C GLN A 48 13.45 -7.67 14.36
N PHE A 49 12.79 -6.64 13.83
CA PHE A 49 11.35 -6.66 13.62
C PHE A 49 10.96 -5.71 12.49
N PHE A 50 9.74 -5.88 11.98
CA PHE A 50 9.11 -4.86 11.16
C PHE A 50 8.00 -4.18 11.95
N ILE A 51 7.96 -2.85 11.89
CA ILE A 51 6.75 -2.10 12.25
C ILE A 51 5.88 -2.03 11.01
N MET A 52 4.67 -2.55 11.11
CA MET A 52 3.74 -2.77 10.02
C MET A 52 2.54 -1.85 10.20
N PHE A 53 2.32 -0.97 9.23
CA PHE A 53 1.21 -0.02 9.20
C PHE A 53 0.15 -0.55 8.23
N PRO A 54 -1.14 -0.47 8.59
CA PRO A 54 -2.20 -0.97 7.76
C PRO A 54 -2.61 0.09 6.72
N LYS A 55 -2.98 -0.36 5.52
CA LYS A 55 -3.56 0.45 4.44
C LYS A 55 -4.71 -0.32 3.82
N SER A 56 -5.83 0.35 3.64
CA SER A 56 -7.01 -0.20 2.97
C SER A 56 -7.25 0.58 1.70
N ILE A 57 -7.40 -0.13 0.59
CA ILE A 57 -7.61 0.47 -0.71
C ILE A 57 -8.77 -0.20 -1.42
N LYS A 58 -9.49 0.58 -2.22
CA LYS A 58 -10.47 0.13 -3.18
C LYS A 58 -9.95 0.44 -4.58
N ILE A 59 -9.90 -0.58 -5.41
CA ILE A 59 -9.49 -0.51 -6.81
C ILE A 59 -10.74 -0.63 -7.66
N ILE A 60 -11.02 0.37 -8.49
CA ILE A 60 -12.19 0.38 -9.38
C ILE A 60 -11.70 0.21 -10.81
N ASN A 61 -12.23 -0.80 -11.50
CA ASN A 61 -11.94 -1.02 -12.92
C ASN A 61 -12.94 -0.29 -13.80
N GLU A 62 -12.65 0.96 -14.17
CA GLU A 62 -13.43 1.71 -15.17
C GLU A 62 -12.86 1.57 -16.59
N THR A 63 -11.98 0.58 -16.80
CA THR A 63 -11.45 0.29 -18.14
C THR A 63 -12.46 -0.56 -18.92
N SER A 64 -12.30 -0.60 -20.24
CA SER A 64 -13.13 -1.45 -21.11
C SER A 64 -12.72 -2.93 -21.11
N GLU A 65 -11.73 -3.32 -20.31
CA GLU A 65 -11.13 -4.65 -20.32
C GLU A 65 -11.07 -5.22 -18.89
N GLU A 66 -10.97 -6.54 -18.75
CA GLU A 66 -10.67 -7.15 -17.46
C GLU A 66 -9.23 -6.77 -17.05
N LEU A 67 -9.09 -6.25 -15.83
CA LEU A 67 -7.78 -5.97 -15.25
C LEU A 67 -7.29 -7.14 -14.43
N LYS A 68 -6.00 -7.41 -14.53
CA LYS A 68 -5.33 -8.34 -13.64
C LYS A 68 -4.32 -7.61 -12.79
N LEU A 69 -4.55 -7.56 -11.48
CA LEU A 69 -3.54 -7.15 -10.51
C LEU A 69 -2.47 -8.25 -10.45
N THR A 70 -1.30 -7.96 -10.99
CA THR A 70 -0.20 -8.94 -11.10
C THR A 70 0.77 -8.88 -9.93
N ASN A 71 0.94 -7.71 -9.33
CA ASN A 71 1.86 -7.52 -8.23
C ASN A 71 1.49 -6.29 -7.39
N VAL A 72 1.81 -6.37 -6.08
CA VAL A 72 1.80 -5.25 -5.16
C VAL A 72 3.11 -5.32 -4.38
N TYR A 73 3.90 -4.26 -4.43
CA TYR A 73 5.21 -4.24 -3.78
C TYR A 73 5.54 -2.85 -3.22
N LEU A 74 6.32 -2.83 -2.15
CA LEU A 74 6.88 -1.63 -1.55
C LEU A 74 8.30 -1.44 -2.09
N ASN A 75 8.61 -0.27 -2.62
CA ASN A 75 9.96 0.04 -3.09
C ASN A 75 10.28 1.52 -2.90
N THR A 76 11.56 1.87 -2.94
CA THR A 76 12.08 3.24 -2.93
C THR A 76 13.02 3.42 -4.11
N PHE A 77 13.07 4.62 -4.69
CA PHE A 77 13.99 4.94 -5.78
C PHE A 77 15.36 5.41 -5.30
N LYS A 78 15.59 5.52 -3.98
CA LYS A 78 16.88 5.96 -3.46
C LYS A 78 17.92 4.83 -3.53
N THR A 79 19.06 5.15 -4.09
CA THR A 79 20.24 4.29 -4.15
C THR A 79 20.71 3.88 -2.75
N GLY A 80 21.01 2.58 -2.57
CA GLY A 80 21.61 2.05 -1.34
C GLY A 80 20.65 1.41 -0.33
N MET A 81 19.33 1.47 -0.52
CA MET A 81 18.36 0.78 0.34
C MET A 81 18.10 -0.67 -0.11
N ASN A 82 17.99 -1.59 0.85
CA ASN A 82 17.80 -3.01 0.57
C ASN A 82 16.31 -3.36 0.54
N LEU A 83 15.85 -4.09 -0.49
CA LEU A 83 14.46 -4.57 -0.56
C LEU A 83 14.07 -5.43 0.67
N LYS A 84 15.05 -6.01 1.36
CA LYS A 84 14.85 -6.76 2.62
C LYS A 84 14.39 -5.89 3.78
N ASP A 85 14.60 -4.57 3.70
CA ASP A 85 14.23 -3.61 4.75
C ASP A 85 12.74 -3.25 4.68
N TYR A 86 12.03 -3.76 3.67
CA TYR A 86 10.63 -3.52 3.43
C TYR A 86 9.82 -4.80 3.53
N LYS A 87 8.57 -4.65 3.98
CA LYS A 87 7.60 -5.74 3.98
C LYS A 87 6.27 -5.25 3.46
N LEU A 88 5.63 -6.04 2.60
CA LEU A 88 4.25 -5.83 2.19
C LEU A 88 3.54 -7.19 2.27
N LEU A 89 2.46 -7.24 3.05
CA LEU A 89 1.66 -8.42 3.29
C LEU A 89 0.19 -8.04 3.22
N GLU A 90 -0.61 -8.86 2.56
CA GLU A 90 -2.05 -8.68 2.52
C GLU A 90 -2.68 -9.18 3.82
N PHE A 91 -3.75 -8.55 4.28
CA PHE A 91 -4.56 -9.01 5.41
C PHE A 91 -5.89 -9.54 4.89
N GLN A 92 -6.14 -10.83 5.11
CA GLN A 92 -7.35 -11.49 4.66
C GLN A 92 -7.84 -12.46 5.73
N SER A 93 -9.13 -12.41 6.06
CA SER A 93 -9.77 -13.34 7.00
C SER A 93 -9.02 -13.45 8.34
N GLY A 94 -8.59 -12.32 8.88
CA GLY A 94 -7.88 -12.25 10.16
C GLY A 94 -6.40 -12.66 10.11
N LYS A 95 -5.81 -12.91 8.93
CA LYS A 95 -4.44 -13.41 8.78
C LYS A 95 -3.63 -12.61 7.77
N LEU A 96 -2.32 -12.51 8.03
CA LEU A 96 -1.37 -11.99 7.05
C LEU A 96 -1.02 -13.06 6.02
N VAL A 97 -1.15 -12.72 4.74
CA VAL A 97 -0.82 -13.57 3.59
C VAL A 97 0.07 -12.82 2.60
N SER A 98 0.76 -13.56 1.75
CA SER A 98 1.45 -12.93 0.61
C SER A 98 0.42 -12.48 -0.42
N SER A 99 0.61 -11.28 -0.99
CA SER A 99 -0.31 -10.71 -1.97
C SER A 99 -0.53 -11.66 -3.14
N LYS A 100 -1.79 -11.92 -3.46
CA LYS A 100 -2.17 -12.82 -4.56
C LYS A 100 -2.56 -12.03 -5.80
N LYS A 101 -2.28 -12.62 -6.97
CA LYS A 101 -2.79 -12.12 -8.25
C LYS A 101 -4.32 -12.23 -8.26
N ARG A 102 -5.00 -11.19 -8.72
CA ARG A 102 -6.47 -11.13 -8.78
C ARG A 102 -6.93 -10.51 -10.08
N ASN A 103 -8.03 -11.03 -10.62
CA ASN A 103 -8.74 -10.40 -11.72
C ASN A 103 -9.79 -9.44 -11.15
N ILE A 104 -10.00 -8.34 -11.83
CA ILE A 104 -10.98 -7.30 -11.52
C ILE A 104 -11.80 -7.13 -12.79
N PRO A 105 -13.02 -7.70 -12.86
CA PRO A 105 -13.87 -7.60 -14.03
C PRO A 105 -14.21 -6.15 -14.38
N ILE A 106 -14.75 -5.94 -15.59
CA ILE A 106 -15.13 -4.62 -16.09
C ILE A 106 -16.24 -4.05 -15.18
N GLY A 107 -16.04 -2.82 -14.69
CA GLY A 107 -17.00 -2.12 -13.83
C GLY A 107 -17.04 -2.61 -12.38
N GLU A 108 -16.23 -3.61 -12.02
CA GLU A 108 -16.18 -4.16 -10.67
C GLU A 108 -15.11 -3.49 -9.79
N GLU A 109 -15.27 -3.68 -8.48
CA GLU A 109 -14.35 -3.19 -7.47
C GLU A 109 -13.60 -4.32 -6.76
N LEU A 110 -12.35 -4.05 -6.39
CA LEU A 110 -11.55 -4.91 -5.54
C LEU A 110 -11.07 -4.14 -4.31
N LYS A 111 -11.46 -4.62 -3.12
CA LYS A 111 -10.93 -4.14 -1.85
C LYS A 111 -9.72 -4.96 -1.42
N ILE A 112 -8.69 -4.27 -0.97
CA ILE A 112 -7.45 -4.88 -0.48
C ILE A 112 -7.03 -4.17 0.80
N ASP A 113 -6.91 -4.95 1.86
CA ASP A 113 -6.23 -4.53 3.07
C ASP A 113 -4.82 -5.11 3.05
N PHE A 114 -3.83 -4.29 3.30
CA PHE A 114 -2.45 -4.75 3.40
C PHE A 114 -1.72 -4.00 4.51
N TYR A 115 -0.72 -4.67 5.05
CA TYR A 115 0.28 -4.10 5.93
C TYR A 115 1.55 -3.84 5.14
N TYR A 116 2.01 -2.61 5.18
CA TYR A 116 3.33 -2.23 4.72
C TYR A 116 4.21 -1.93 5.92
N GLY A 117 5.48 -2.34 5.90
CA GLY A 117 6.32 -2.18 7.07
C GLY A 117 7.79 -2.00 6.77
N TYR A 118 8.45 -1.44 7.78
CA TYR A 118 9.85 -1.02 7.74
C TYR A 118 10.64 -1.82 8.75
N PHE A 119 11.79 -2.32 8.32
CA PHE A 119 12.69 -3.08 9.14
C PHE A 119 13.35 -2.17 10.17
N ILE A 120 13.29 -2.58 11.43
CA ILE A 120 13.96 -1.93 12.54
C ILE A 120 14.85 -2.96 13.24
N LYS A 121 16.07 -2.52 13.54
CA LYS A 121 16.98 -3.23 14.42
C LYS A 121 17.21 -2.35 15.64
N GLU A 122 16.89 -2.87 16.81
CA GLU A 122 16.95 -2.10 18.06
C GLU A 122 17.61 -2.91 19.16
N HIS A 123 18.20 -2.24 20.14
CA HIS A 123 18.76 -2.94 21.30
C HIS A 123 17.64 -3.61 22.10
N LYS A 124 17.86 -4.84 22.58
CA LYS A 124 16.82 -5.67 23.23
C LYS A 124 16.11 -4.92 24.38
N LYS A 125 16.88 -4.30 25.27
CA LYS A 125 16.32 -3.50 26.38
C LYS A 125 15.46 -2.32 25.91
N SER A 126 15.81 -1.69 24.79
CA SER A 126 15.03 -0.59 24.23
C SER A 126 13.74 -1.11 23.62
N PHE A 127 13.80 -2.24 22.90
CA PHE A 127 12.64 -2.92 22.34
C PHE A 127 11.61 -3.31 23.41
N GLU A 128 12.06 -3.97 24.48
CA GLU A 128 11.20 -4.37 25.61
C GLU A 128 10.58 -3.15 26.33
N LYS A 129 11.28 -2.01 26.35
CA LYS A 129 10.76 -0.77 26.93
C LYS A 129 9.72 -0.08 26.03
N LEU A 130 9.95 -0.07 24.72
CA LEU A 130 9.08 0.57 23.73
C LEU A 130 7.82 -0.23 23.47
N PHE A 131 7.92 -1.55 23.54
CA PHE A 131 6.83 -2.44 23.20
C PHE A 131 6.55 -3.37 24.37
N ASN A 132 5.48 -3.06 25.11
CA ASN A 132 4.90 -3.99 26.04
C ASN A 132 4.10 -5.04 25.25
N LEU A 133 4.81 -5.98 24.64
CA LEU A 133 4.21 -6.99 23.78
C LEU A 133 3.19 -7.80 24.58
N SER A 134 1.97 -7.91 24.06
CA SER A 134 0.96 -8.81 24.60
C SER A 134 1.47 -10.26 24.60
N GLU A 135 1.02 -11.04 25.60
CA GLU A 135 1.24 -12.50 25.59
C GLU A 135 0.54 -13.16 24.39
N ASP A 136 -0.59 -12.58 23.96
CA ASP A 136 -1.30 -12.97 22.76
C ASP A 136 -0.56 -12.51 21.50
N PHE A 137 -0.19 -13.46 20.64
CA PHE A 137 0.42 -13.19 19.35
C PHE A 137 -0.15 -14.12 18.27
N LEU A 138 -0.23 -13.59 17.04
CA LEU A 138 -0.49 -14.39 15.86
C LEU A 138 0.84 -14.90 15.29
N THR A 139 0.80 -16.00 14.51
CA THR A 139 2.00 -16.55 13.86
C THR A 139 1.93 -16.37 12.34
N TYR A 140 2.99 -15.83 11.74
CA TYR A 140 3.17 -15.75 10.28
C TYR A 140 4.55 -16.32 9.89
N LYS A 141 4.59 -17.43 9.14
CA LYS A 141 5.83 -18.07 8.64
C LYS A 141 6.94 -18.14 9.73
N ASN A 142 6.57 -18.65 10.91
CA ASN A 142 7.43 -18.79 12.11
C ASN A 142 7.86 -17.48 12.79
N SER A 143 7.37 -16.33 12.33
CA SER A 143 7.51 -15.04 13.00
C SER A 143 6.29 -14.77 13.87
N LYS A 144 6.51 -14.17 15.04
CA LYS A 144 5.43 -13.72 15.92
C LYS A 144 4.93 -12.36 15.45
N LEU A 145 3.62 -12.16 15.49
CA LEU A 145 2.93 -10.96 15.08
C LEU A 145 2.14 -10.43 16.28
N TYR A 146 2.47 -9.22 16.69
CA TYR A 146 1.86 -8.56 17.84
C TYR A 146 1.06 -7.36 17.36
N ASP A 147 -0.04 -7.08 18.04
CA ASP A 147 -0.76 -5.83 17.87
C ASP A 147 0.01 -4.72 18.57
N LEU A 148 0.02 -3.54 17.94
CA LEU A 148 0.75 -2.38 18.44
C LEU A 148 -0.24 -1.27 18.77
N SER A 149 -0.32 -0.96 20.06
CA SER A 149 -0.99 0.24 20.54
C SER A 149 0.06 1.33 20.75
N PHE A 150 0.02 2.40 19.97
CA PHE A 150 0.95 3.52 20.15
C PHE A 150 0.51 4.38 21.34
N ASN A 151 1.47 4.72 22.20
CA ASN A 151 1.37 5.97 22.96
C ASN A 151 2.12 7.09 22.20
N GLU A 152 1.90 8.35 22.58
CA GLU A 152 2.54 9.51 21.92
C GLU A 152 4.08 9.44 21.92
N GLY A 153 4.68 8.85 22.95
CA GLY A 153 6.13 8.67 23.06
C GLY A 153 6.68 7.68 22.04
N ASP A 154 5.98 6.55 21.85
CA ASP A 154 6.35 5.51 20.88
C ASP A 154 6.25 6.04 19.46
N GLU A 155 5.22 6.83 19.16
CA GLU A 155 5.02 7.43 17.84
C GLU A 155 6.15 8.40 17.50
N LYS A 156 6.53 9.28 18.44
CA LYS A 156 7.67 10.19 18.24
C LYS A 156 8.96 9.43 17.97
N TYR A 157 9.24 8.41 18.77
CA TYR A 157 10.42 7.57 18.60
C TYR A 157 10.42 6.88 17.22
N LEU A 158 9.28 6.37 16.79
CA LEU A 158 9.15 5.69 15.50
C LEU A 158 9.23 6.65 14.33
N LYS A 159 8.76 7.89 14.44
CA LYS A 159 8.95 8.94 13.43
C LYS A 159 10.44 9.26 13.22
N GLU A 160 11.24 9.26 14.28
CA GLU A 160 12.68 9.46 14.18
C GLU A 160 13.38 8.30 13.46
N LYS A 161 12.96 7.07 13.73
CA LYS A 161 13.51 5.85 13.10
C LYS A 161 13.02 5.65 11.67
N ILE A 162 11.75 5.95 11.41
CA ILE A 162 11.07 5.87 10.11
C ILE A 162 10.88 7.28 9.59
N ASN A 163 11.99 7.92 9.27
CA ASN A 163 11.94 9.26 8.67
C ASN A 163 11.51 9.20 7.20
N ASP A 164 11.08 10.33 6.65
CA ASP A 164 10.67 10.48 5.25
C ASP A 164 11.70 9.98 4.24
N SER A 165 12.97 9.89 4.64
CA SER A 165 14.02 9.44 3.75
C SER A 165 13.91 7.95 3.39
N ILE A 166 13.34 7.13 4.27
CA ILE A 166 13.18 5.68 4.08
C ILE A 166 11.76 5.29 3.66
N ILE A 167 10.80 6.20 3.74
CA ILE A 167 9.42 5.96 3.31
C ILE A 167 9.43 5.73 1.79
N GLY A 168 9.13 4.49 1.39
CA GLY A 168 9.00 4.10 -0.01
C GLY A 168 7.67 4.53 -0.63
N LYS A 169 7.36 3.95 -1.79
CA LYS A 169 6.04 4.00 -2.44
C LYS A 169 5.50 2.59 -2.59
N ILE A 170 4.19 2.44 -2.45
CA ILE A 170 3.51 1.18 -2.75
C ILE A 170 3.15 1.22 -4.23
N PHE A 171 3.61 0.21 -4.98
CA PHE A 171 3.35 0.09 -6.40
C PHE A 171 2.34 -1.03 -6.62
N LEU A 172 1.31 -0.72 -7.40
CA LEU A 172 0.34 -1.67 -7.91
C LEU A 172 0.56 -1.83 -9.40
N GLN A 173 0.86 -3.06 -9.82
CA GLN A 173 1.07 -3.41 -11.21
C GLN A 173 -0.15 -4.18 -11.73
N PHE A 174 -0.76 -3.64 -12.77
CA PHE A 174 -1.90 -4.22 -13.47
C PHE A 174 -1.51 -4.60 -14.90
N THR A 175 -2.28 -5.50 -15.49
CA THR A 175 -2.25 -5.75 -16.95
C THR A 175 -3.66 -6.01 -17.46
N ASP A 176 -3.94 -5.56 -18.67
CA ASP A 176 -5.20 -5.72 -19.41
C ASP A 176 -5.02 -6.56 -20.69
N LYS A 177 -3.99 -7.42 -20.72
CA LYS A 177 -3.45 -8.19 -21.87
C LYS A 177 -2.64 -7.37 -22.88
N LYS A 178 -2.87 -6.07 -23.02
CA LYS A 178 -2.21 -5.23 -24.04
C LYS A 178 -1.02 -4.48 -23.46
N GLU A 179 -1.15 -3.99 -22.23
CA GLU A 179 -0.11 -3.20 -21.58
C GLU A 179 0.01 -3.50 -20.08
N PHE A 180 1.07 -2.95 -19.48
CA PHE A 180 1.23 -2.88 -18.04
C PHE A 180 0.87 -1.48 -17.56
N ILE A 181 0.00 -1.41 -16.56
CA ILE A 181 -0.42 -0.16 -15.93
C ILE A 181 0.14 -0.15 -14.51
N TYR A 182 0.83 0.94 -14.16
CA TYR A 182 1.41 1.12 -12.83
C TYR A 182 0.68 2.24 -12.11
N LYS A 183 0.31 1.98 -10.85
CA LYS A 183 -0.20 2.99 -9.94
C LYS A 183 0.64 3.02 -8.68
N GLU A 184 0.81 4.21 -8.15
CA GLU A 184 1.60 4.45 -6.95
C GLU A 184 0.70 4.98 -5.84
N LEU A 185 0.93 4.50 -4.63
CA LEU A 185 0.31 5.02 -3.41
C LEU A 185 1.40 5.46 -2.44
N LYS A 186 1.15 6.58 -1.75
CA LYS A 186 2.04 7.09 -0.72
C LYS A 186 1.75 6.35 0.59
N PRO A 187 2.72 5.68 1.21
CA PRO A 187 2.57 5.16 2.55
C PRO A 187 2.46 6.31 3.54
N THR A 188 1.61 6.15 4.54
CA THR A 188 1.36 7.17 5.55
C THR A 188 1.38 6.57 6.96
N PRO A 189 2.58 6.27 7.49
CA PRO A 189 2.73 5.53 8.74
C PRO A 189 2.21 6.27 9.99
N PHE A 190 2.00 7.59 9.94
CA PHE A 190 1.69 8.41 11.12
C PHE A 190 0.70 9.56 10.83
N ASP A 191 -0.31 9.31 9.99
CA ASP A 191 -1.37 10.29 9.68
C ASP A 191 -2.30 10.55 10.88
#